data_AF-A0A0D0QQG6-F1
#
_entry.id   AF-A0A0D0QQG6-F1
#
_cell.length_a   1.000
_cell.length_b   1.000
_cell.length_c   1.000
_cell.angle_alpha   90.00
_cell.angle_beta   90.00
_cell.angle_gamma   90.00
#
_symmetry.space_group_name_H-M   'P 1'
#
loop_
_entity.id
_entity.type
_entity.pdbx_description
1 polymer ?
#
loop_
_entity_poly.entity_id
_entity_poly.type
_entity_poly.pdbx_seq_one_letter_code
_entity_poly.pdbx_strand_id
1 'polypeptide(L)'
;MNKYFSISILCFCLIVVLLTGCKQSDTKKSDNQSATNSGVEQGNSSSSVDAKTAFNYDPDDYITLGEYKGLTFDKPIAEISEEDINSQIDSELQDVATKELVTNRAIKSGDSIIFDSTSTVDGKDSELGFNEDMTLTVGDAELGEEVDKKLIGASVGDTVTAKTVLDDYYEEDAGKEIIYKIKIKEIFVMNIPKVSDYVKTKGYESEEAYKEYLKTYLATEQSNNNTISNALNIIIKNSKFKGYPKDLHDYDLEQTKIFYQSFANMWGMSDSNISDEELEEAVTEDLQRYLVVRAISKKESIEVSDEAYTKYLNENYLENGYSSTEEYEEDYTKEAIIEVVRYDLVGEFLLKENTLHEISQEEFDKLYGDVEEVDPQETEVTEQETTKAN
;
A
#
# COMPACT_ATOMS: atom_id res chain seq x y z
N MET A 1 8.92 20.69 -14.92
CA MET A 1 8.06 19.57 -15.33
C MET A 1 8.69 18.36 -14.70
N ASN A 2 8.09 17.93 -13.60
CA ASN A 2 8.34 16.80 -12.71
C ASN A 2 7.88 17.29 -11.33
N LYS A 3 6.56 17.22 -11.14
CA LYS A 3 5.86 17.44 -9.88
C LYS A 3 5.32 16.05 -9.53
N TYR A 4 6.07 15.25 -8.80
CA TYR A 4 5.65 13.94 -8.33
C TYR A 4 6.31 13.65 -6.98
N PHE A 5 5.48 13.25 -6.02
CA PHE A 5 5.83 12.53 -4.79
C PHE A 5 6.61 13.28 -3.68
N SER A 6 5.86 14.00 -2.82
CA SER A 6 6.21 14.15 -1.40
C SER A 6 5.16 13.45 -0.53
N ILE A 7 4.89 12.17 -0.80
CA ILE A 7 4.22 11.33 0.18
C ILE A 7 5.31 10.83 1.11
N SER A 8 5.37 11.40 2.32
CA SER A 8 6.20 10.92 3.41
C SER A 8 5.62 9.58 3.88
N ILE A 9 5.90 8.53 3.12
CA ILE A 9 5.48 7.14 3.34
C ILE A 9 6.37 6.65 4.48
N LEU A 10 5.82 6.58 5.69
CA LEU A 10 6.37 5.69 6.71
C LEU A 10 6.43 4.31 6.04
N CYS A 11 7.64 3.82 5.78
CA CYS A 11 7.91 2.61 5.00
C CYS A 11 7.51 1.31 5.74
N PHE A 12 6.33 1.30 6.35
CA PHE A 12 5.67 0.15 6.96
C PHE A 12 4.30 -0.04 6.34
N CYS A 13 4.23 -1.07 5.51
CA CYS A 13 3.10 -1.59 4.76
C CYS A 13 1.71 -1.27 5.28
N LEU A 14 1.18 -0.17 4.76
CA LEU A 14 -0.25 -0.01 4.53
C LEU A 14 -0.40 0.27 3.04
N ILE A 15 -0.54 -0.81 2.25
CA ILE A 15 -1.08 -0.72 0.90
C ILE A 15 -2.55 -0.32 1.06
N VAL A 16 -2.81 0.97 1.21
CA VAL A 16 -4.14 1.52 0.98
C VAL A 16 -4.22 1.79 -0.52
N VAL A 17 -4.87 0.88 -1.25
CA VAL A 17 -5.25 1.09 -2.65
C VAL A 17 -6.25 2.25 -2.70
N LEU A 18 -5.76 3.48 -2.85
CA LEU A 18 -6.61 4.64 -3.15
C LEU A 18 -6.77 4.75 -4.67
N LEU A 19 -7.81 4.12 -5.20
CA LEU A 19 -8.31 4.39 -6.54
C LEU A 19 -9.08 5.71 -6.53
N THR A 20 -8.41 6.83 -6.80
CA THR A 20 -9.11 8.09 -7.10
C THR A 20 -9.53 8.10 -8.57
N GLY A 21 -10.82 7.77 -8.78
CA GLY A 21 -11.46 7.79 -10.09
C GLY A 21 -11.59 9.21 -10.67
N CYS A 22 -10.90 9.47 -11.77
CA CYS A 22 -11.22 10.59 -12.66
C CYS A 22 -12.47 10.29 -13.49
N LYS A 23 -13.50 11.11 -13.29
CA LYS A 23 -14.81 11.04 -13.94
C LYS A 23 -14.81 11.79 -15.28
N GLN A 24 -14.97 11.09 -16.40
CA GLN A 24 -15.82 11.58 -17.50
C GLN A 24 -16.40 10.47 -18.39
N SER A 25 -17.65 10.71 -18.79
CA SER A 25 -18.65 9.84 -19.39
C SER A 25 -18.31 9.25 -20.77
N ASP A 26 -18.46 7.93 -20.94
CA ASP A 26 -19.50 7.32 -21.78
C ASP A 26 -19.46 5.78 -21.71
N THR A 27 -20.47 5.21 -21.04
CA THR A 27 -21.00 3.83 -21.11
C THR A 27 -20.12 2.74 -21.76
N LYS A 28 -19.29 2.04 -20.97
CA LYS A 28 -18.93 0.62 -21.14
C LYS A 28 -18.41 0.05 -19.80
N LYS A 29 -18.77 -1.20 -19.51
CA LYS A 29 -18.45 -1.96 -18.29
C LYS A 29 -16.97 -1.78 -17.91
N SER A 30 -16.72 -1.39 -16.65
CA SER A 30 -15.38 -1.36 -16.05
C SER A 30 -15.08 -2.72 -15.43
N ASP A 31 -13.92 -3.24 -15.74
CA ASP A 31 -13.34 -4.47 -15.19
C ASP A 31 -12.92 -4.25 -13.73
N ASN A 32 -13.10 -5.30 -12.94
CA ASN A 32 -12.84 -5.35 -11.51
C ASN A 32 -11.42 -5.91 -11.32
N GLN A 33 -10.42 -5.05 -11.12
CA GLN A 33 -9.05 -5.50 -10.87
C GLN A 33 -8.94 -5.97 -9.40
N SER A 34 -8.95 -7.29 -9.23
CA SER A 34 -8.42 -7.94 -8.03
C SER A 34 -6.91 -7.79 -8.07
N ALA A 35 -6.33 -7.10 -7.09
CA ALA A 35 -4.89 -7.11 -6.85
C ALA A 35 -4.48 -8.57 -6.62
N THR A 36 -3.77 -9.16 -7.58
CA THR A 36 -3.24 -10.50 -7.44
C THR A 36 -1.96 -10.44 -6.62
N ASN A 37 -1.92 -11.32 -5.61
CA ASN A 37 -0.74 -11.59 -4.80
C ASN A 37 0.47 -11.81 -5.69
N SER A 38 1.30 -10.78 -5.79
CA SER A 38 2.68 -10.91 -6.21
C SER A 38 3.41 -11.59 -5.07
N GLY A 39 3.43 -12.93 -5.12
CA GLY A 39 4.49 -13.71 -4.49
C GLY A 39 5.79 -13.41 -5.23
N VAL A 40 6.29 -12.18 -5.09
CA VAL A 40 7.71 -11.93 -5.25
C VAL A 40 8.32 -12.77 -4.14
N GLU A 41 9.12 -13.78 -4.49
CA GLU A 41 10.16 -14.22 -3.57
C GLU A 41 10.95 -12.95 -3.23
N GLN A 42 10.61 -12.30 -2.11
CA GLN A 42 11.52 -11.39 -1.44
C GLN A 42 12.70 -12.28 -1.08
N GLY A 43 13.65 -12.36 -2.01
CA GLY A 43 14.85 -13.15 -1.84
C GLY A 43 15.63 -12.49 -0.72
N ASN A 44 15.35 -12.90 0.52
CA ASN A 44 16.04 -12.60 1.77
C ASN A 44 17.05 -11.45 1.60
N SER A 45 16.54 -10.23 1.38
CA SER A 45 17.38 -9.05 1.24
C SER A 45 17.73 -8.61 2.65
N SER A 46 18.56 -9.42 3.29
CA SER A 46 19.21 -9.13 4.56
C SER A 46 19.83 -7.76 4.44
N SER A 47 19.21 -6.76 5.06
CA SER A 47 19.82 -5.45 5.16
C SER A 47 21.22 -5.59 5.74
N SER A 48 22.17 -4.79 5.25
CA SER A 48 23.55 -4.84 5.72
C SER A 48 23.67 -4.56 7.22
N VAL A 49 22.65 -3.91 7.79
CA VAL A 49 22.43 -3.69 9.22
C VAL A 49 21.08 -4.33 9.58
N ASP A 50 21.05 -5.24 10.56
CA ASP A 50 19.79 -5.82 11.03
C ASP A 50 18.96 -4.81 11.85
N ALA A 51 17.63 -4.96 11.86
CA ALA A 51 16.70 -4.05 12.54
C ALA A 51 17.06 -3.84 14.02
N LYS A 52 17.48 -4.89 14.73
CA LYS A 52 17.87 -4.79 16.14
C LYS A 52 19.09 -3.89 16.34
N THR A 53 20.08 -3.95 15.45
CA THR A 53 21.23 -3.05 15.46
C THR A 53 20.82 -1.62 15.08
N ALA A 54 20.03 -1.46 14.01
CA ALA A 54 19.55 -0.16 13.53
C ALA A 54 18.78 0.62 14.61
N PHE A 55 17.95 -0.08 15.36
CA PHE A 55 17.11 0.45 16.41
C PHE A 55 17.77 0.49 17.80
N ASN A 56 19.07 0.22 17.91
CA ASN A 56 19.81 0.28 19.19
C ASN A 56 20.55 1.62 19.38
N TYR A 57 19.81 2.65 19.73
CA TYR A 57 20.35 3.97 20.03
C TYR A 57 19.54 4.69 21.12
N ASP A 58 20.16 5.67 21.77
CA ASP A 58 19.44 6.59 22.66
C ASP A 58 19.00 7.84 21.87
N PRO A 59 17.69 8.15 21.75
CA PRO A 59 17.24 9.33 21.00
C PRO A 59 17.81 10.65 21.55
N ASP A 60 18.12 10.77 22.86
CA ASP A 60 18.61 12.02 23.46
C ASP A 60 19.98 12.46 22.91
N ASP A 61 20.76 11.52 22.36
CA ASP A 61 22.04 11.79 21.70
C ASP A 61 21.84 12.54 20.37
N TYR A 62 20.69 12.37 19.72
CA TYR A 62 20.41 12.83 18.35
C TYR A 62 19.37 13.92 18.27
N ILE A 63 18.42 14.01 19.21
CA ILE A 63 17.35 15.01 19.19
C ILE A 63 17.27 15.78 20.50
N THR A 64 16.92 17.06 20.42
CA THR A 64 16.34 17.84 21.52
C THR A 64 14.88 18.06 21.18
N LEU A 65 14.01 17.31 21.86
CA LEU A 65 12.58 17.29 21.58
C LEU A 65 11.94 18.66 21.85
N GLY A 66 11.19 19.14 20.86
CA GLY A 66 10.41 20.38 20.93
C GLY A 66 9.18 20.27 21.83
N GLU A 67 8.27 21.25 21.73
CA GLU A 67 6.96 21.16 22.36
C GLU A 67 6.09 20.12 21.62
N TYR A 68 5.44 19.22 22.38
CA TYR A 68 4.55 18.14 21.88
C TYR A 68 3.29 17.94 22.73
N LYS A 69 3.13 18.75 23.79
CA LYS A 69 1.96 18.74 24.70
C LYS A 69 1.36 20.13 24.77
N GLY A 70 0.05 20.19 24.98
CA GLY A 70 -0.70 21.46 25.05
C GLY A 70 -0.80 22.17 23.70
N LEU A 71 -0.52 21.46 22.60
CA LEU A 71 -0.71 21.94 21.25
C LEU A 71 -2.18 21.79 20.83
N THR A 72 -2.55 22.48 19.77
CA THR A 72 -3.82 22.28 19.06
C THR A 72 -3.50 21.67 17.71
N PHE A 73 -4.09 20.52 17.41
CA PHE A 73 -3.97 19.84 16.13
C PHE A 73 -5.29 19.91 15.37
N ASP A 74 -5.21 20.20 14.09
CA ASP A 74 -6.37 20.16 13.22
C ASP A 74 -6.71 18.70 12.90
N LYS A 75 -7.97 18.33 13.16
CA LYS A 75 -8.51 17.01 12.89
C LYS A 75 -9.53 17.12 11.75
N PRO A 76 -9.26 16.55 10.56
CA PRO A 76 -10.24 16.57 9.50
C PRO A 76 -11.45 15.73 9.88
N ILE A 77 -12.61 16.10 9.36
CA ILE A 77 -13.79 15.23 9.32
C ILE A 77 -13.75 14.50 7.98
N ALA A 78 -13.21 13.28 7.98
CA ALA A 78 -13.07 12.48 6.78
C ALA A 78 -14.42 12.09 6.17
N GLU A 79 -14.53 12.19 4.84
CA GLU A 79 -15.70 11.76 4.07
C GLU A 79 -15.44 10.39 3.42
N ILE A 80 -16.14 9.36 3.90
CA ILE A 80 -16.01 8.00 3.37
C ILE A 80 -17.11 7.73 2.35
N SER A 81 -16.72 7.30 1.15
CA SER A 81 -17.64 6.99 0.07
C SER A 81 -18.26 5.60 0.25
N GLU A 82 -19.37 5.34 -0.47
CA GLU A 82 -19.96 3.98 -0.50
C GLU A 82 -19.03 2.98 -1.20
N GLU A 83 -18.19 3.45 -2.12
CA GLU A 83 -17.18 2.64 -2.81
C GLU A 83 -16.11 2.15 -1.83
N ASP A 84 -15.56 3.02 -1.00
CA ASP A 84 -14.57 2.64 0.03
C ASP A 84 -15.14 1.57 0.98
N ILE A 85 -16.41 1.73 1.38
CA ILE A 85 -17.09 0.77 2.25
C ILE A 85 -17.27 -0.58 1.56
N ASN A 86 -17.69 -0.59 0.30
CA ASN A 86 -17.88 -1.84 -0.44
C ASN A 86 -16.52 -2.52 -0.71
N SER A 87 -15.48 -1.77 -1.08
CA SER A 87 -14.12 -2.29 -1.26
C SER A 87 -13.57 -2.90 0.03
N GLN A 88 -13.79 -2.26 1.18
CA GLN A 88 -13.41 -2.82 2.48
C GLN A 88 -14.14 -4.15 2.75
N ILE A 89 -15.46 -4.21 2.50
CA ILE A 89 -16.24 -5.45 2.67
C ILE A 89 -15.75 -6.54 1.72
N ASP A 90 -15.45 -6.19 0.47
CA ASP A 90 -15.00 -7.15 -0.53
C ASP A 90 -13.61 -7.70 -0.16
N SER A 91 -12.67 -6.85 0.28
CA SER A 91 -11.36 -7.28 0.80
C SER A 91 -11.52 -8.26 1.96
N GLU A 92 -12.30 -7.86 2.96
CA GLU A 92 -12.59 -8.68 4.13
C GLU A 92 -13.22 -10.05 3.79
N LEU A 93 -14.06 -10.09 2.75
CA LEU A 93 -14.66 -11.32 2.26
C LEU A 93 -13.67 -12.23 1.53
N GLN A 94 -12.71 -11.64 0.81
CA GLN A 94 -11.61 -12.38 0.20
C GLN A 94 -10.71 -13.01 1.26
N ASP A 95 -10.41 -12.28 2.34
CA ASP A 95 -9.55 -12.76 3.43
C ASP A 95 -10.11 -14.01 4.13
N VAL A 96 -11.44 -14.10 4.22
CA VAL A 96 -12.13 -15.26 4.82
C VAL A 96 -12.59 -16.29 3.79
N ALA A 97 -12.28 -16.10 2.50
CA ALA A 97 -12.67 -17.02 1.45
C ALA A 97 -11.97 -18.38 1.62
N THR A 98 -12.67 -19.45 1.27
CA THR A 98 -12.11 -20.81 1.38
C THR A 98 -11.85 -21.42 0.00
N LYS A 99 -10.70 -22.08 -0.15
CA LYS A 99 -10.32 -22.78 -1.37
C LYS A 99 -10.99 -24.16 -1.45
N GLU A 100 -11.74 -24.42 -2.52
CA GLU A 100 -12.25 -25.76 -2.87
C GLU A 100 -11.53 -26.32 -4.09
N LEU A 101 -10.77 -27.40 -3.90
CA LEU A 101 -9.98 -28.02 -4.97
C LEU A 101 -10.87 -28.71 -6.00
N VAL A 102 -10.63 -28.41 -7.27
CA VAL A 102 -11.31 -29.01 -8.42
C VAL A 102 -10.38 -30.05 -9.05
N THR A 103 -10.74 -31.34 -8.92
CA THR A 103 -9.89 -32.46 -9.39
C THR A 103 -10.49 -33.29 -10.53
N ASN A 104 -11.76 -33.05 -10.88
CA ASN A 104 -12.55 -33.95 -11.72
C ASN A 104 -13.06 -33.29 -13.01
N ARG A 105 -12.58 -32.10 -13.37
CA ARG A 105 -12.95 -31.39 -14.59
C ARG A 105 -11.87 -30.40 -15.02
N ALA A 106 -11.93 -30.03 -16.28
CA ALA A 106 -11.15 -28.92 -16.84
C ALA A 106 -11.61 -27.56 -16.30
N ILE A 107 -10.74 -26.56 -16.51
CA ILE A 107 -10.94 -25.14 -16.18
C ILE A 107 -12.19 -24.60 -16.87
N LYS A 108 -12.94 -23.79 -16.13
CA LYS A 108 -14.04 -22.94 -16.60
C LYS A 108 -13.79 -21.50 -16.16
N SER A 109 -14.48 -20.56 -16.80
CA SER A 109 -14.50 -19.17 -16.33
C SER A 109 -15.05 -19.11 -14.89
N GLY A 110 -14.39 -18.33 -14.04
CA GLY A 110 -14.61 -18.20 -12.60
C GLY A 110 -13.86 -19.22 -11.74
N ASP A 111 -13.10 -20.16 -12.33
CA ASP A 111 -12.16 -20.97 -11.57
C ASP A 111 -10.86 -20.19 -11.34
N SER A 112 -10.23 -20.41 -10.19
CA SER A 112 -8.87 -19.96 -9.93
C SER A 112 -7.88 -21.11 -10.17
N ILE A 113 -6.66 -20.78 -10.60
CA ILE A 113 -5.61 -21.77 -10.85
C ILE A 113 -4.32 -21.38 -10.14
N ILE A 114 -3.56 -22.39 -9.69
CA ILE A 114 -2.13 -22.23 -9.37
C ILE A 114 -1.34 -22.70 -10.60
N PHE A 115 -0.36 -21.94 -11.05
CA PHE A 115 0.41 -22.24 -12.25
C PHE A 115 1.86 -21.73 -12.19
N ASP A 116 2.72 -22.38 -12.98
CA ASP A 116 4.03 -21.81 -13.32
C ASP A 116 3.91 -21.12 -14.67
N SER A 117 4.56 -19.98 -14.84
CA SER A 117 4.64 -19.30 -16.13
C SER A 117 6.08 -18.98 -16.51
N THR A 118 6.30 -19.00 -17.81
CA THR A 118 7.48 -18.40 -18.46
C THR A 118 6.98 -17.50 -19.58
N SER A 119 7.71 -16.44 -19.89
CA SER A 119 7.30 -15.49 -20.90
C SER A 119 8.42 -15.17 -21.89
N THR A 120 8.03 -14.79 -23.11
CA THR A 120 8.96 -14.32 -24.13
C THR A 120 8.44 -13.07 -24.82
N VAL A 121 9.31 -12.10 -25.07
CA VAL A 121 9.06 -10.88 -25.86
C VAL A 121 10.07 -10.85 -27.00
N ASP A 122 9.61 -10.60 -28.24
CA ASP A 122 10.45 -10.64 -29.45
C ASP A 122 11.31 -11.92 -29.59
N GLY A 123 10.81 -13.04 -29.08
CA GLY A 123 11.48 -14.35 -29.13
C GLY A 123 12.66 -14.51 -28.16
N LYS A 124 12.82 -13.60 -27.20
CA LYS A 124 13.76 -13.73 -26.06
C LYS A 124 12.98 -13.97 -24.78
N ASP A 125 13.55 -14.75 -23.87
CA ASP A 125 13.00 -14.92 -22.53
C ASP A 125 12.87 -13.56 -21.84
N SER A 126 11.73 -13.34 -21.19
CA SER A 126 11.42 -12.11 -20.45
C SER A 126 11.13 -12.43 -18.99
N GLU A 127 11.58 -11.55 -18.11
CA GLU A 127 11.34 -11.62 -16.67
C GLU A 127 9.90 -11.21 -16.31
N LEU A 128 9.18 -10.50 -17.20
CA LEU A 128 7.80 -10.01 -17.02
C LEU A 128 6.72 -11.11 -16.88
N GLY A 129 7.13 -12.38 -16.82
CA GLY A 129 6.22 -13.51 -16.67
C GLY A 129 6.95 -14.83 -16.42
N PHE A 130 8.13 -14.78 -15.81
CA PHE A 130 8.71 -15.95 -15.15
C PHE A 130 8.29 -15.94 -13.70
N ASN A 131 7.32 -16.79 -13.34
CA ASN A 131 6.84 -16.87 -11.97
C ASN A 131 6.44 -18.30 -11.63
N GLU A 132 6.82 -18.78 -10.45
CA GLU A 132 6.39 -20.06 -9.90
C GLU A 132 5.21 -19.86 -8.94
N ASP A 133 4.30 -20.84 -8.89
CA ASP A 133 3.16 -20.87 -7.95
C ASP A 133 2.24 -19.63 -7.98
N MET A 134 2.11 -19.00 -9.14
CA MET A 134 1.19 -17.90 -9.35
C MET A 134 -0.25 -18.33 -9.25
N THR A 135 -1.11 -17.42 -8.76
CA THR A 135 -2.56 -17.59 -8.74
C THR A 135 -3.23 -16.60 -9.67
N LEU A 136 -4.21 -17.06 -10.46
CA LEU A 136 -5.07 -16.20 -11.29
C LEU A 136 -6.51 -16.70 -11.29
N THR A 137 -7.50 -15.80 -11.41
CA THR A 137 -8.90 -16.17 -11.64
C THR A 137 -9.25 -16.10 -13.12
N VAL A 138 -9.58 -17.25 -13.71
CA VAL A 138 -9.77 -17.40 -15.16
C VAL A 138 -11.07 -16.71 -15.59
N GLY A 139 -10.96 -15.75 -16.50
CA GLY A 139 -12.09 -15.00 -17.03
C GLY A 139 -12.15 -13.54 -16.58
N ASP A 140 -11.27 -13.13 -15.68
CA ASP A 140 -11.14 -11.74 -15.21
C ASP A 140 -10.19 -10.91 -16.10
N ALA A 141 -9.67 -11.51 -17.18
CA ALA A 141 -8.77 -10.89 -18.15
C ALA A 141 -7.48 -10.31 -17.54
N GLU A 142 -7.04 -10.81 -16.38
CA GLU A 142 -5.82 -10.36 -15.68
C GLU A 142 -4.57 -10.41 -16.57
N LEU A 143 -4.42 -11.47 -17.38
CA LEU A 143 -3.34 -11.61 -18.37
C LEU A 143 -3.82 -11.32 -19.81
N GLY A 144 -5.00 -10.73 -19.95
CA GLY A 144 -5.68 -10.46 -21.21
C GLY A 144 -6.68 -11.54 -21.63
N GLU A 145 -7.75 -11.12 -22.30
CA GLU A 145 -8.88 -12.01 -22.67
C GLU A 145 -8.47 -13.23 -23.52
N GLU A 146 -7.39 -13.13 -24.32
CA GLU A 146 -6.94 -14.27 -25.13
C GLU A 146 -6.40 -15.39 -24.23
N VAL A 147 -5.68 -15.04 -23.16
CA VAL A 147 -5.12 -15.99 -22.20
C VAL A 147 -6.24 -16.80 -21.54
N ASP A 148 -7.28 -16.12 -21.05
CA ASP A 148 -8.45 -16.79 -20.46
C ASP A 148 -9.12 -17.76 -21.42
N LYS A 149 -9.34 -17.35 -22.67
CA LYS A 149 -9.95 -18.19 -23.70
C LYS A 149 -9.14 -19.45 -23.97
N LYS A 150 -7.82 -19.41 -23.79
CA LYS A 150 -6.92 -20.55 -23.96
C LYS A 150 -6.85 -21.46 -22.72
N LEU A 151 -7.00 -20.89 -21.54
CA LEU A 151 -7.02 -21.64 -20.27
C LEU A 151 -8.33 -22.43 -20.11
N ILE A 152 -9.46 -21.89 -20.54
CA ILE A 152 -10.75 -22.59 -20.47
C ILE A 152 -10.68 -23.92 -21.23
N GLY A 153 -10.97 -25.01 -20.52
CA GLY A 153 -10.93 -26.37 -21.04
C GLY A 153 -9.59 -27.10 -20.85
N ALA A 154 -8.53 -26.43 -20.39
CA ALA A 154 -7.30 -27.09 -19.97
C ALA A 154 -7.46 -27.78 -18.59
N SER A 155 -6.63 -28.79 -18.33
CA SER A 155 -6.64 -29.58 -17.10
C SER A 155 -5.35 -29.39 -16.30
N VAL A 156 -5.35 -29.82 -15.03
CA VAL A 156 -4.13 -29.89 -14.22
C VAL A 156 -3.06 -30.71 -14.94
N GLY A 157 -1.84 -30.17 -15.01
CA GLY A 157 -0.70 -30.74 -15.70
C GLY A 157 -0.57 -30.30 -17.17
N ASP A 158 -1.59 -29.70 -17.76
CA ASP A 158 -1.50 -29.17 -19.12
C ASP A 158 -0.61 -27.92 -19.16
N THR A 159 0.00 -27.71 -20.33
CA THR A 159 0.73 -26.48 -20.64
C THR A 159 0.02 -25.75 -21.77
N VAL A 160 -0.38 -24.51 -21.49
CA VAL A 160 -1.07 -23.62 -22.41
C VAL A 160 -0.09 -22.55 -22.89
N THR A 161 -0.10 -22.29 -24.19
CA THR A 161 0.62 -21.14 -24.77
C THR A 161 -0.40 -20.13 -25.24
N ALA A 162 -0.28 -18.91 -24.73
CA ALA A 162 -1.15 -17.79 -25.06
C ALA A 162 -0.30 -16.53 -25.22
N LYS A 163 -0.85 -15.52 -25.87
CA LYS A 163 -0.17 -14.26 -26.12
C LYS A 163 -1.09 -13.10 -25.80
N THR A 164 -0.50 -11.97 -25.45
CA THR A 164 -1.20 -10.70 -25.32
C THR A 164 -0.27 -9.58 -25.77
N VAL A 165 -0.82 -8.38 -25.91
CA VAL A 165 -0.04 -7.18 -26.15
C VAL A 165 0.22 -6.53 -24.79
N LEU A 166 1.47 -6.17 -24.53
CA LEU A 166 1.85 -5.45 -23.33
C LEU A 166 1.28 -4.03 -23.39
N ASP A 167 0.63 -3.61 -22.31
CA ASP A 167 0.12 -2.25 -22.18
C ASP A 167 1.26 -1.22 -22.12
N ASP A 168 0.92 0.06 -22.30
CA ASP A 168 1.86 1.18 -22.36
C ASP A 168 2.74 1.32 -21.10
N TYR A 169 2.30 0.66 -20.04
CA TYR A 169 2.96 0.57 -18.76
C TYR A 169 4.34 -0.09 -18.76
N TYR A 170 4.56 -1.09 -19.61
CA TYR A 170 5.79 -1.89 -19.62
C TYR A 170 6.96 -1.18 -20.34
N GLU A 171 6.96 0.15 -20.33
CA GLU A 171 7.95 1.06 -20.93
C GLU A 171 8.64 0.55 -22.20
N GLU A 172 9.83 -0.04 -22.08
CA GLU A 172 10.64 -0.52 -23.20
C GLU A 172 9.96 -1.62 -24.03
N ASP A 173 9.03 -2.35 -23.42
CA ASP A 173 8.25 -3.44 -24.02
C ASP A 173 6.78 -3.08 -24.28
N ALA A 174 6.38 -1.83 -24.02
CA ALA A 174 5.05 -1.32 -24.34
C ALA A 174 4.65 -1.59 -25.81
N GLY A 175 3.44 -2.12 -26.00
CA GLY A 175 2.89 -2.45 -27.30
C GLY A 175 3.52 -3.66 -28.00
N LYS A 176 4.50 -4.32 -27.38
CA LYS A 176 5.06 -5.58 -27.90
C LYS A 176 4.17 -6.76 -27.54
N GLU A 177 4.26 -7.81 -28.36
CA GLU A 177 3.56 -9.06 -28.09
C GLU A 177 4.39 -9.89 -27.10
N ILE A 178 3.80 -10.22 -25.96
CA ILE A 178 4.33 -11.18 -25.00
C ILE A 178 3.66 -12.53 -25.21
N ILE A 179 4.44 -13.60 -25.17
CA ILE A 179 3.95 -14.98 -25.27
C ILE A 179 4.20 -15.67 -23.93
N TYR A 180 3.13 -16.05 -23.26
CA TYR A 180 3.15 -16.83 -22.03
C TYR A 180 3.08 -18.31 -22.33
N LYS A 181 3.86 -19.09 -21.57
CA LYS A 181 3.72 -20.54 -21.45
C LYS A 181 3.37 -20.87 -20.02
N ILE A 182 2.10 -21.23 -19.82
CA ILE A 182 1.45 -21.42 -18.53
C ILE A 182 1.29 -22.91 -18.27
N LYS A 183 1.86 -23.43 -17.19
CA LYS A 183 1.75 -24.82 -16.76
C LYS A 183 0.85 -24.89 -15.53
N ILE A 184 -0.31 -25.52 -15.67
CA ILE A 184 -1.34 -25.56 -14.63
C ILE A 184 -0.94 -26.59 -13.56
N LYS A 185 -0.76 -26.15 -12.32
CA LYS A 185 -0.47 -26.99 -11.15
C LYS A 185 -1.75 -27.41 -10.43
N GLU A 186 -2.67 -26.48 -10.19
CA GLU A 186 -3.92 -26.73 -9.48
C GLU A 186 -5.08 -25.94 -10.06
N ILE A 187 -6.31 -26.45 -9.89
CA ILE A 187 -7.56 -25.74 -10.20
C ILE A 187 -8.39 -25.74 -8.92
N PHE A 188 -8.97 -24.60 -8.56
CA PHE A 188 -9.83 -24.47 -7.41
C PHE A 188 -10.91 -23.40 -7.63
N VAL A 189 -11.90 -23.40 -6.75
CA VAL A 189 -12.91 -22.34 -6.69
C VAL A 189 -12.75 -21.64 -5.35
N MET A 190 -12.77 -20.31 -5.37
CA MET A 190 -12.86 -19.50 -4.16
C MET A 190 -14.30 -19.44 -3.69
N ASN A 191 -14.55 -20.02 -2.51
CA ASN A 191 -15.83 -19.96 -1.83
C ASN A 191 -15.85 -18.70 -0.95
N ILE A 192 -16.23 -17.58 -1.58
CA ILE A 192 -16.41 -16.29 -0.92
C ILE A 192 -17.74 -16.31 -0.16
N PRO A 193 -17.76 -16.02 1.15
CA PRO A 193 -19.00 -15.95 1.92
C PRO A 193 -19.94 -14.88 1.38
N LYS A 194 -21.25 -15.07 1.57
CA LYS A 194 -22.20 -13.99 1.31
C LYS A 194 -22.01 -12.90 2.35
N VAL A 195 -22.03 -11.63 1.92
CA VAL A 195 -22.00 -10.45 2.82
C VAL A 195 -22.96 -10.63 3.99
N SER A 196 -24.22 -11.01 3.72
CA SER A 196 -25.26 -11.19 4.74
C SER A 196 -24.96 -12.24 5.81
N ASP A 197 -24.14 -13.24 5.49
CA ASP A 197 -23.74 -14.28 6.43
C ASP A 197 -22.44 -13.87 7.15
N TYR A 198 -21.51 -13.25 6.42
CA TYR A 198 -20.28 -12.69 6.97
C TYR A 198 -20.53 -11.64 8.05
N VAL A 199 -21.37 -10.64 7.81
CA VAL A 199 -21.64 -9.56 8.79
C VAL A 199 -22.24 -10.08 10.09
N LYS A 200 -22.99 -11.19 10.05
CA LYS A 200 -23.50 -11.85 11.26
C LYS A 200 -22.39 -12.50 12.08
N THR A 201 -21.35 -13.03 11.44
CA THR A 201 -20.18 -13.57 12.16
C THR A 201 -19.41 -12.48 12.91
N LYS A 202 -19.48 -11.24 12.41
CA LYS A 202 -18.93 -10.03 13.05
C LYS A 202 -19.86 -9.43 14.11
N GLY A 203 -21.04 -9.99 14.31
CA GLY A 203 -22.00 -9.56 15.34
C GLY A 203 -23.00 -8.49 14.89
N TYR A 204 -23.15 -8.25 13.59
CA TYR A 204 -24.10 -7.28 13.04
C TYR A 204 -25.39 -7.96 12.57
N GLU A 205 -26.52 -7.30 12.81
CA GLU A 205 -27.86 -7.81 12.47
C GLU A 205 -28.19 -7.70 10.97
N SER A 206 -27.54 -6.77 10.25
CA SER A 206 -27.72 -6.57 8.82
C SER A 206 -26.47 -5.98 8.15
N GLU A 207 -26.43 -6.03 6.82
CA GLU A 207 -25.37 -5.40 6.01
C GLU A 207 -25.34 -3.88 6.22
N GLU A 208 -26.50 -3.23 6.31
CA GLU A 208 -26.59 -1.78 6.52
C GLU A 208 -26.01 -1.37 7.88
N ALA A 209 -26.25 -2.17 8.92
CA ALA A 209 -25.66 -1.93 10.24
C ALA A 209 -24.13 -2.04 10.21
N TYR A 210 -23.60 -2.97 9.39
CA TYR A 210 -22.16 -3.11 9.22
C TYR A 210 -21.56 -1.96 8.41
N LYS A 211 -22.21 -1.57 7.32
CA LYS A 211 -21.80 -0.44 6.48
C LYS A 211 -21.73 0.88 7.26
N GLU A 212 -22.70 1.14 8.14
CA GLU A 212 -22.68 2.34 9.00
C GLU A 212 -21.53 2.31 10.03
N TYR A 213 -21.24 1.13 10.59
CA TYR A 213 -20.08 0.94 11.44
C TYR A 213 -18.78 1.21 10.66
N LEU A 214 -18.60 0.58 9.49
CA LEU A 214 -17.41 0.77 8.66
C LEU A 214 -17.24 2.24 8.26
N LYS A 215 -18.31 2.92 7.89
CA LYS A 215 -18.27 4.36 7.60
C LYS A 215 -17.70 5.16 8.76
N THR A 216 -18.16 4.89 9.99
CA THR A 216 -17.70 5.59 11.19
C THR A 216 -16.26 5.21 11.53
N TYR A 217 -15.93 3.92 11.42
CA TYR A 217 -14.62 3.37 11.70
C TYR A 217 -13.56 3.95 10.75
N LEU A 218 -13.75 3.80 9.43
CA LEU A 218 -12.85 4.31 8.40
C LEU A 218 -12.68 5.84 8.50
N ALA A 219 -13.77 6.58 8.73
CA ALA A 219 -13.70 8.03 8.90
C ALA A 219 -12.85 8.39 10.14
N THR A 220 -13.01 7.66 11.24
CA THR A 220 -12.26 7.89 12.47
C THR A 220 -10.78 7.58 12.28
N GLU A 221 -10.46 6.44 11.67
CA GLU A 221 -9.08 6.01 11.40
C GLU A 221 -8.37 7.00 10.48
N GLN A 222 -8.97 7.35 9.34
CA GLN A 222 -8.39 8.32 8.41
C GLN A 222 -8.18 9.68 9.08
N SER A 223 -9.16 10.16 9.86
CA SER A 223 -9.06 11.44 10.57
C SER A 223 -7.95 11.40 11.62
N ASN A 224 -7.84 10.31 12.38
CA ASN A 224 -6.80 10.12 13.38
C ASN A 224 -5.42 10.06 12.74
N ASN A 225 -5.24 9.28 11.67
CA ASN A 225 -3.98 9.12 10.95
C ASN A 225 -3.48 10.45 10.37
N ASN A 226 -4.36 11.20 9.72
CA ASN A 226 -4.06 12.54 9.22
C ASN A 226 -3.64 13.49 10.35
N THR A 227 -4.35 13.45 11.48
CA THR A 227 -4.04 14.28 12.65
C THR A 227 -2.69 13.90 13.26
N ILE A 228 -2.39 12.61 13.41
CA ILE A 228 -1.14 12.10 13.99
C ILE A 228 0.04 12.47 13.11
N SER A 229 -0.05 12.24 11.80
CA SER A 229 0.99 12.60 10.84
C SER A 229 1.31 14.10 10.90
N ASN A 230 0.26 14.94 10.89
CA ASN A 230 0.40 16.37 11.04
C ASN A 230 1.04 16.79 12.37
N ALA A 231 0.56 16.21 13.47
CA ALA A 231 1.08 16.47 14.81
C ALA A 231 2.58 16.16 14.89
N LEU A 232 3.00 15.02 14.35
CA LEU A 232 4.42 14.66 14.28
C LEU A 232 5.21 15.65 13.43
N ASN A 233 4.70 16.08 12.28
CA ASN A 233 5.36 17.10 11.45
C ASN A 233 5.53 18.44 12.19
N ILE A 234 4.53 18.87 12.98
CA ILE A 234 4.64 20.05 13.84
C ILE A 234 5.73 19.85 14.89
N ILE A 235 5.75 18.69 15.55
CA ILE A 235 6.72 18.37 16.60
C ILE A 235 8.14 18.28 16.03
N ILE A 236 8.32 17.68 14.86
CA ILE A 236 9.58 17.63 14.12
C ILE A 236 10.08 19.05 13.86
N LYS A 237 9.24 19.96 13.33
CA LYS A 237 9.58 21.37 13.08
C LYS A 237 9.96 22.12 14.35
N ASN A 238 9.37 21.78 15.50
CA ASN A 238 9.67 22.36 16.80
C ASN A 238 10.92 21.76 17.47
N SER A 239 11.42 20.63 16.98
CA SER A 239 12.54 19.91 17.54
C SER A 239 13.87 20.34 16.92
N LYS A 240 14.98 20.01 17.59
CA LYS A 240 16.33 20.27 17.08
C LYS A 240 17.09 18.95 16.93
N PHE A 241 17.45 18.64 15.69
CA PHE A 241 18.25 17.45 15.36
C PHE A 241 19.74 17.79 15.40
N LYS A 242 20.52 16.93 16.05
CA LYS A 242 21.98 17.02 16.19
C LYS A 242 22.71 16.13 15.17
N GLY A 243 21.98 15.24 14.51
CA GLY A 243 22.44 14.23 13.56
C GLY A 243 21.50 13.02 13.60
N TYR A 244 21.86 11.96 12.88
CA TYR A 244 21.09 10.72 12.81
C TYR A 244 21.98 9.50 13.16
N PRO A 245 21.44 8.47 13.83
CA PRO A 245 22.19 7.23 14.07
C PRO A 245 22.56 6.59 12.74
N LYS A 246 23.86 6.32 12.52
CA LYS A 246 24.35 5.76 11.25
C LYS A 246 23.69 4.42 10.91
N ASP A 247 23.58 3.52 11.88
CA ASP A 247 23.01 2.19 11.67
C ASP A 247 21.52 2.26 11.35
N LEU A 248 20.79 3.23 11.92
CA LEU A 248 19.39 3.49 11.58
C LEU A 248 19.27 4.02 10.15
N HIS A 249 20.09 5.01 9.79
CA HIS A 249 20.13 5.57 8.44
C HIS A 249 20.39 4.50 7.37
N ASP A 250 21.42 3.67 7.57
CA ASP A 250 21.79 2.65 6.58
C ASP A 250 20.70 1.58 6.43
N TYR A 251 20.04 1.21 7.53
CA TYR A 251 18.89 0.31 7.52
C TYR A 251 17.72 0.92 6.73
N ASP A 252 17.34 2.16 7.08
CA ASP A 252 16.20 2.85 6.50
C ASP A 252 16.40 3.07 4.99
N LEU A 253 17.58 3.54 4.59
CA LEU A 253 17.97 3.68 3.18
C LEU A 253 17.80 2.38 2.38
N GLU A 254 18.12 1.24 2.98
CA GLU A 254 17.97 -0.05 2.33
C GLU A 254 16.50 -0.48 2.22
N GLN A 255 15.71 -0.27 3.29
CA GLN A 255 14.27 -0.53 3.28
C GLN A 255 13.54 0.36 2.26
N THR A 256 13.86 1.65 2.22
CA THR A 256 13.29 2.60 1.26
C THR A 256 13.64 2.20 -0.18
N LYS A 257 14.86 1.73 -0.45
CA LYS A 257 15.24 1.19 -1.77
C LYS A 257 14.43 -0.05 -2.12
N ILE A 258 14.31 -1.01 -1.20
CA ILE A 258 13.51 -2.23 -1.40
C ILE A 258 12.07 -1.84 -1.72
N PHE A 259 11.50 -0.89 -0.98
CA PHE A 259 10.15 -0.39 -1.22
C PHE A 259 10.00 0.21 -2.63
N TYR A 260 10.84 1.15 -3.02
CA TYR A 260 10.76 1.78 -4.34
C TYR A 260 10.99 0.77 -5.48
N GLN A 261 11.87 -0.20 -5.27
CA GLN A 261 12.15 -1.25 -6.25
C GLN A 261 10.98 -2.24 -6.35
N SER A 262 10.37 -2.61 -5.23
CA SER A 262 9.16 -3.46 -5.19
C SER A 262 7.98 -2.75 -5.83
N PHE A 263 7.84 -1.45 -5.58
CA PHE A 263 6.86 -0.61 -6.25
C PHE A 263 7.11 -0.58 -7.76
N ALA A 264 8.35 -0.31 -8.21
CA ALA A 264 8.70 -0.34 -9.63
C ALA A 264 8.36 -1.69 -10.28
N ASN A 265 8.69 -2.80 -9.62
CA ASN A 265 8.42 -4.16 -10.10
C ASN A 265 6.92 -4.46 -10.18
N MET A 266 6.15 -4.07 -9.14
CA MET A 266 4.68 -4.11 -9.18
C MET A 266 4.17 -3.32 -10.37
N TRP A 267 4.90 -2.24 -10.71
CA TRP A 267 4.68 -1.44 -11.89
C TRP A 267 5.35 -1.89 -13.20
N GLY A 268 5.85 -3.13 -13.27
CA GLY A 268 6.46 -3.66 -14.49
C GLY A 268 7.67 -2.87 -14.99
N MET A 269 8.19 -1.95 -14.16
CA MET A 269 9.33 -1.11 -14.42
C MET A 269 10.58 -1.81 -13.88
N SER A 270 11.68 -1.75 -14.62
CA SER A 270 12.96 -2.33 -14.20
C SER A 270 13.72 -1.47 -13.19
N ASP A 271 13.33 -0.20 -13.02
CA ASP A 271 13.94 0.76 -12.12
C ASP A 271 12.86 1.67 -11.52
N SER A 272 13.05 2.03 -10.26
CA SER A 272 12.21 2.99 -9.53
C SER A 272 12.32 4.43 -10.03
N ASN A 273 13.38 4.77 -10.76
CA ASN A 273 13.67 6.12 -11.24
C ASN A 273 13.75 7.19 -10.13
N ILE A 274 13.85 6.81 -8.86
CA ILE A 274 14.08 7.75 -7.76
C ILE A 274 15.53 8.24 -7.78
N SER A 275 15.72 9.55 -7.65
CA SER A 275 17.07 10.11 -7.55
C SER A 275 17.68 9.88 -6.17
N ASP A 276 19.01 9.87 -6.09
CA ASP A 276 19.72 9.79 -4.80
C ASP A 276 19.31 10.93 -3.83
N GLU A 277 18.94 12.11 -4.37
CA GLU A 277 18.51 13.26 -3.57
C GLU A 277 17.11 13.05 -2.98
N GLU A 278 16.15 12.60 -3.78
CA GLU A 278 14.78 12.27 -3.32
C GLU A 278 14.80 11.11 -2.32
N LEU A 279 15.65 10.11 -2.57
CA LEU A 279 15.81 8.97 -1.67
C LEU A 279 16.37 9.41 -0.30
N GLU A 280 17.40 10.25 -0.29
CA GLU A 280 17.99 10.78 0.95
C GLU A 280 17.00 11.70 1.70
N GLU A 281 16.17 12.46 0.98
CA GLU A 281 15.11 13.28 1.57
C GLU A 281 14.07 12.41 2.28
N ALA A 282 13.56 11.37 1.61
CA ALA A 282 12.61 10.42 2.19
C ALA A 282 13.17 9.74 3.45
N VAL A 283 14.41 9.23 3.39
CA VAL A 283 15.11 8.64 4.53
C VAL A 283 15.26 9.66 5.66
N THR A 284 15.65 10.89 5.35
CA THR A 284 15.79 11.93 6.37
C THR A 284 14.48 12.22 7.11
N GLU A 285 13.35 12.24 6.39
CA GLU A 285 12.03 12.43 7.00
C GLU A 285 11.65 11.27 7.94
N ASP A 286 11.89 10.03 7.54
CA ASP A 286 11.64 8.85 8.37
C ASP A 286 12.54 8.81 9.61
N LEU A 287 13.83 9.13 9.47
CA LEU A 287 14.74 9.26 10.59
C LEU A 287 14.29 10.34 11.59
N GLN A 288 13.81 11.48 11.11
CA GLN A 288 13.26 12.52 11.98
C GLN A 288 12.04 12.02 12.77
N ARG A 289 11.16 11.27 12.11
CA ARG A 289 9.96 10.69 12.70
C ARG A 289 10.31 9.62 13.75
N TYR A 290 11.20 8.68 13.45
CA TYR A 290 11.69 7.69 14.41
C TYR A 290 12.26 8.35 15.67
N LEU A 291 13.10 9.37 15.49
CA LEU A 291 13.72 10.09 16.60
C LEU A 291 12.68 10.80 17.47
N VAL A 292 11.69 11.47 16.87
CA VAL A 292 10.60 12.14 17.62
C VAL A 292 9.74 11.13 18.37
N VAL A 293 9.28 10.07 17.69
CA VAL A 293 8.44 9.03 18.29
C VAL A 293 9.15 8.37 19.46
N ARG A 294 10.42 7.99 19.31
CA ARG A 294 11.22 7.40 20.39
C ARG A 294 11.54 8.37 21.51
N ALA A 295 11.81 9.64 21.22
CA ALA A 295 12.03 10.64 22.25
C ALA A 295 10.77 10.86 23.10
N ILE A 296 9.58 10.91 22.48
CA ILE A 296 8.31 11.01 23.19
C ILE A 296 8.08 9.73 24.00
N SER A 297 8.21 8.55 23.38
CA SER A 297 8.04 7.25 24.03
C SER A 297 8.94 7.11 25.26
N LYS A 298 10.22 7.49 25.17
CA LYS A 298 11.17 7.50 26.30
C LYS A 298 10.76 8.50 27.38
N LYS A 299 10.41 9.73 27.00
CA LYS A 299 10.08 10.81 27.95
C LYS A 299 8.79 10.56 28.73
N GLU A 300 7.84 9.86 28.10
CA GLU A 300 6.52 9.57 28.64
C GLU A 300 6.39 8.13 29.15
N SER A 301 7.48 7.36 29.10
CA SER A 301 7.53 5.95 29.48
C SER A 301 6.46 5.09 28.76
N ILE A 302 6.24 5.36 27.47
CA ILE A 302 5.36 4.56 26.61
C ILE A 302 6.16 3.34 26.15
N GLU A 303 5.77 2.16 26.64
CA GLU A 303 6.39 0.88 26.30
C GLU A 303 5.44 0.03 25.45
N VAL A 304 6.00 -0.68 24.46
CA VAL A 304 5.27 -1.67 23.69
C VAL A 304 5.19 -2.96 24.52
N SER A 305 4.00 -3.31 24.98
CA SER A 305 3.77 -4.54 25.72
C SER A 305 3.71 -5.75 24.77
N ASP A 306 4.00 -6.94 25.30
CA ASP A 306 3.81 -8.19 24.54
C ASP A 306 2.37 -8.36 24.05
N GLU A 307 1.39 -7.85 24.81
CA GLU A 307 -0.03 -7.87 24.43
C GLU A 307 -0.31 -6.97 23.24
N ALA A 308 0.19 -5.72 23.25
CA ALA A 308 0.04 -4.78 22.14
C ALA A 308 0.72 -5.31 20.87
N TYR A 309 1.92 -5.86 21.02
CA TYR A 309 2.66 -6.51 19.94
C TYR A 309 1.90 -7.68 19.33
N THR A 310 1.44 -8.61 20.17
CA THR A 310 0.70 -9.80 19.72
C THR A 310 -0.63 -9.42 19.08
N LYS A 311 -1.31 -8.40 19.61
CA LYS A 311 -2.54 -7.88 19.03
C LYS A 311 -2.28 -7.36 17.61
N TYR A 312 -1.29 -6.48 17.44
CA TYR A 312 -0.91 -5.92 16.14
C TYR A 312 -0.60 -7.03 15.12
N LEU A 313 0.23 -8.02 15.49
CA LEU A 313 0.55 -9.15 14.62
C LEU A 313 -0.70 -9.88 14.11
N ASN A 314 -1.62 -10.23 15.02
CA ASN A 314 -2.81 -11.00 14.67
C ASN A 314 -3.81 -10.20 13.82
N GLU A 315 -3.82 -8.87 13.97
CA GLU A 315 -4.69 -7.98 13.20
C GLU A 315 -4.13 -7.72 11.80
N ASN A 316 -2.81 -7.71 11.60
CA ASN A 316 -2.20 -7.21 10.36
C ASN A 316 -1.65 -8.31 9.42
N TYR A 317 -1.30 -9.51 9.89
CA TYR A 317 -0.59 -10.48 9.02
C TYR A 317 -1.42 -10.90 7.79
N LEU A 318 -2.71 -11.20 7.95
CA LEU A 318 -3.59 -11.59 6.84
C LEU A 318 -3.81 -10.44 5.87
N GLU A 319 -4.03 -9.23 6.39
CA GLU A 319 -4.23 -8.01 5.59
C GLU A 319 -3.00 -7.69 4.74
N ASN A 320 -1.80 -8.10 5.18
CA ASN A 320 -0.56 -7.96 4.44
C ASN A 320 -0.25 -9.16 3.52
N GLY A 321 -1.19 -10.11 3.37
CA GLY A 321 -1.06 -11.24 2.46
C GLY A 321 -0.30 -12.45 3.00
N TYR A 322 0.02 -12.47 4.30
CA TYR A 322 0.78 -13.55 4.94
C TYR A 322 -0.14 -14.66 5.46
N SER A 323 0.34 -15.90 5.42
CA SER A 323 -0.44 -17.07 5.87
C SER A 323 -0.33 -17.33 7.38
N SER A 324 0.69 -16.77 8.04
CA SER A 324 0.85 -16.83 9.49
C SER A 324 1.61 -15.62 10.03
N THR A 325 1.52 -15.41 11.35
CA THR A 325 2.27 -14.35 12.03
C THR A 325 3.78 -14.58 11.97
N GLU A 326 4.23 -15.85 11.93
CA GLU A 326 5.65 -16.18 11.80
C GLU A 326 6.21 -15.77 10.43
N GLU A 327 5.47 -16.00 9.34
CA GLU A 327 5.86 -15.57 7.99
C GLU A 327 5.96 -14.04 7.91
N TYR A 328 4.99 -13.34 8.52
CA TYR A 328 5.02 -11.88 8.62
C TYR A 328 6.23 -11.38 9.45
N GLU A 329 6.55 -12.05 10.56
CA GLU A 329 7.73 -11.71 11.37
C GLU A 329 9.06 -12.03 10.65
N GLU A 330 9.10 -12.98 9.72
CA GLU A 330 10.31 -13.29 8.93
C GLU A 330 10.69 -12.12 8.01
N ASP A 331 9.70 -11.45 7.41
CA ASP A 331 9.93 -10.33 6.49
C ASP A 331 10.10 -9.00 7.22
N TYR A 332 9.22 -8.67 8.17
CA TYR A 332 9.26 -7.35 8.84
C TYR A 332 10.12 -7.33 10.09
N THR A 333 10.48 -8.48 10.65
CA THR A 333 11.19 -8.63 11.93
C THR A 333 10.43 -8.09 13.14
N LYS A 334 10.64 -8.72 14.29
CA LYS A 334 10.03 -8.27 15.56
C LYS A 334 10.42 -6.83 15.92
N GLU A 335 11.68 -6.46 15.76
CA GLU A 335 12.17 -5.14 16.15
C GLU A 335 11.56 -4.02 15.31
N ALA A 336 11.32 -4.24 14.02
CA ALA A 336 10.70 -3.24 13.17
C ALA A 336 9.19 -3.12 13.47
N ILE A 337 8.49 -4.24 13.68
CA ILE A 337 7.07 -4.25 14.10
C ILE A 337 6.89 -3.52 15.44
N ILE A 338 7.81 -3.67 16.39
CA ILE A 338 7.78 -2.91 17.65
C ILE A 338 7.79 -1.39 17.41
N GLU A 339 8.49 -0.89 16.39
CA GLU A 339 8.49 0.53 16.09
C GLU A 339 7.19 1.02 15.45
N VAL A 340 6.50 0.18 14.69
CA VAL A 340 5.13 0.47 14.22
C VAL A 340 4.17 0.58 15.40
N VAL A 341 4.16 -0.41 16.28
CA VAL A 341 3.29 -0.36 17.47
C VAL A 341 3.65 0.82 18.37
N ARG A 342 4.92 1.21 18.46
CA ARG A 342 5.34 2.41 19.19
C ARG A 342 4.78 3.67 18.55
N TYR A 343 4.80 3.78 17.22
CA TYR A 343 4.22 4.89 16.48
C TYR A 343 2.74 5.05 16.82
N ASP A 344 1.97 3.96 16.79
CA ASP A 344 0.53 3.97 17.10
C ASP A 344 0.28 4.44 18.53
N LEU A 345 0.99 3.87 19.51
CA LEU A 345 0.85 4.25 20.93
C LEU A 345 1.22 5.71 21.19
N VAL A 346 2.23 6.24 20.49
CA VAL A 346 2.60 7.66 20.55
C VAL A 346 1.54 8.52 19.88
N GLY A 347 0.98 8.08 18.74
CA GLY A 347 -0.13 8.74 18.07
C GLY A 347 -1.36 8.86 18.95
N GLU A 348 -1.80 7.75 19.56
CA GLU A 348 -2.91 7.73 20.53
C GLU A 348 -2.67 8.68 21.70
N PHE A 349 -1.44 8.68 22.22
CA PHE A 349 -1.03 9.60 23.27
C PHE A 349 -1.13 11.06 22.84
N LEU A 350 -0.66 11.40 21.63
CA LEU A 350 -0.73 12.77 21.09
C LEU A 350 -2.16 13.23 20.91
N LEU A 351 -3.05 12.36 20.40
CA LEU A 351 -4.47 12.66 20.26
C LEU A 351 -5.15 12.91 21.62
N LYS A 352 -4.74 12.18 22.66
CA LYS A 352 -5.32 12.26 24.00
C LYS A 352 -4.84 13.48 24.80
N GLU A 353 -3.56 13.81 24.70
CA GLU A 353 -2.91 14.84 25.56
C GLU A 353 -2.92 16.25 24.94
N ASN A 354 -3.43 16.40 23.72
CA ASN A 354 -3.52 17.67 23.01
C ASN A 354 -4.96 18.04 22.67
N THR A 355 -5.17 19.29 22.27
CA THR A 355 -6.49 19.76 21.84
C THR A 355 -6.69 19.41 20.37
N LEU A 356 -7.84 18.83 20.03
CA LEU A 356 -8.22 18.53 18.66
C LEU A 356 -9.22 19.59 18.18
N HIS A 357 -8.91 20.24 17.08
CA HIS A 357 -9.77 21.22 16.43
C HIS A 357 -10.35 20.59 15.15
N GLU A 358 -11.64 20.28 15.17
CA GLU A 358 -12.30 19.66 14.02
C GLU A 358 -12.46 20.66 12.88
N ILE A 359 -11.97 20.29 11.69
CA ILE A 359 -12.09 21.06 10.44
C ILE A 359 -12.64 20.17 9.31
N SER A 360 -13.15 20.77 8.24
CA SER A 360 -13.57 19.98 7.07
C SER A 360 -12.37 19.32 6.39
N GLN A 361 -12.60 18.20 5.69
CA GLN A 361 -11.56 17.56 4.87
C GLN A 361 -10.96 18.55 3.85
N GLU A 362 -11.80 19.33 3.17
CA GLU A 362 -11.37 20.37 2.21
C GLU A 362 -10.44 21.42 2.85
N GLU A 363 -10.75 21.88 4.08
CA GLU A 363 -9.90 22.83 4.79
C GLU A 363 -8.56 22.21 5.19
N PHE A 364 -8.58 20.95 5.62
CA PHE A 364 -7.38 20.21 5.96
C PHE A 364 -6.47 20.03 4.74
N ASP A 365 -7.03 19.61 3.60
CA ASP A 365 -6.29 19.41 2.36
C ASP A 365 -5.69 20.71 1.84
N LYS A 366 -6.37 21.84 2.03
CA LYS A 366 -5.85 23.16 1.66
C LYS A 366 -4.67 23.60 2.54
N LEU A 367 -4.68 23.23 3.82
CA LEU A 367 -3.64 23.61 4.78
C LEU A 367 -2.42 22.69 4.72
N TYR A 368 -2.65 21.40 4.47
CA TYR A 368 -1.68 20.34 4.69
C TYR A 368 -1.54 19.36 3.52
N GLY A 369 -2.47 19.36 2.57
CA GLY A 369 -2.30 18.63 1.33
C GLY A 369 -1.20 19.25 0.48
N ASP A 370 -0.47 18.42 -0.26
CA ASP A 370 0.51 18.86 -1.23
C ASP A 370 -0.20 19.64 -2.36
N VAL A 371 -0.29 20.97 -2.22
CA VAL A 371 -1.02 21.79 -3.20
C VAL A 371 -0.23 21.84 -4.51
N GLU A 372 -0.70 21.14 -5.54
CA GLU A 372 -1.43 21.75 -6.66
C GLU A 372 -1.95 20.69 -7.65
N GLU A 373 -3.21 20.28 -7.48
CA GLU A 373 -4.08 20.14 -8.66
C GLU A 373 -4.33 21.55 -9.21
N VAL A 374 -3.66 21.90 -10.31
CA VAL A 374 -4.11 22.95 -11.21
C VAL A 374 -4.61 22.27 -12.46
N ASP A 375 -5.93 22.26 -12.63
CA ASP A 375 -6.61 21.92 -13.88
C ASP A 375 -6.05 22.79 -15.02
N PRO A 376 -5.54 22.20 -16.13
CA PRO A 376 -5.03 22.96 -17.27
C PRO A 376 -6.09 23.74 -18.08
N GLN A 377 -7.37 23.69 -17.74
CA GLN A 377 -8.43 24.29 -18.57
C GLN A 377 -8.83 25.73 -18.21
N GLU A 378 -8.36 26.34 -17.13
CA GLU A 378 -8.67 27.75 -16.83
C GLU A 378 -7.43 28.62 -16.56
N THR A 379 -6.77 29.05 -17.63
CA THR A 379 -6.18 30.40 -17.64
C THR A 379 -6.71 31.16 -18.86
N GLU A 380 -7.66 32.05 -18.59
CA GLU A 380 -8.17 33.03 -19.53
C GLU A 380 -7.02 33.79 -20.22
N VAL A 381 -7.08 33.77 -21.54
CA VAL A 381 -6.30 34.63 -22.43
C VAL A 381 -6.57 36.09 -22.06
N THR A 382 -5.61 36.74 -21.42
CA THR A 382 -5.52 38.21 -21.45
C THR A 382 -4.55 38.61 -22.56
N GLU A 383 -5.08 38.82 -23.76
CA GLU A 383 -4.39 39.49 -24.86
C GLU A 383 -3.92 40.88 -24.40
N GLN A 384 -2.60 41.06 -24.31
CA GLN A 384 -1.97 42.37 -24.48
C GLN A 384 -1.33 42.41 -25.87
N GLU A 385 -2.12 42.74 -26.90
CA GLU A 385 -1.56 43.22 -28.16
C GLU A 385 -1.00 44.64 -27.95
N THR A 386 0.31 44.72 -28.07
CA THR A 386 1.06 45.96 -28.14
C THR A 386 0.88 46.60 -29.52
N THR A 387 0.38 47.82 -29.44
CA THR A 387 0.39 48.91 -30.42
C THR A 387 1.60 48.96 -31.40
N LYS A 388 1.27 49.33 -32.65
CA LYS A 388 2.01 50.14 -33.66
C LYS A 388 2.92 49.43 -34.68
N ALA A 389 2.58 49.53 -35.98
CA ALA A 389 2.90 50.68 -36.85
C ALA A 389 2.86 50.30 -38.36
N ASN A 390 2.25 51.22 -39.13
CA ASN A 390 2.27 51.41 -40.59
C ASN A 390 1.45 50.50 -41.50
#